data_AF-A0A662V2I3-F1
#
_entry.id   AF-A0A662V2I3-F1
#
_cell.length_a   1.000
_cell.length_b   1.000
_cell.length_c   1.000
_cell.angle_alpha   90.00
_cell.angle_beta   90.00
_cell.angle_gamma   90.00
#
_symmetry.space_group_name_H-M   'P 1'
#
loop_
_entity.id
_entity.type
_entity.pdbx_description
1 polymer ?
#
loop_
_entity_poly.entity_id
_entity_poly.type
_entity_poly.pdbx_seq_one_letter_code
_entity_poly.pdbx_strand_id
1 'polypeptide(L)'
;MSESPISEYVIKDHIRVILVKLNEYNYLIIDLPALPWCFSESKELSVGKAKLFYAKLSNSLLNECLGNYLISNEVVGTLVNGVKRAISIRLKVSRSLTIDERVIENIYDCLSRKIINFCSSG
;
A
#
# COMPACT_ATOMS: atom_id res chain seq x y z
N MET A 1 21.49 -3.65 20.66
CA MET A 1 20.12 -4.20 20.55
C MET A 1 19.78 -4.25 19.08
N SER A 2 19.45 -5.41 18.51
CA SER A 2 19.00 -5.49 17.12
C SER A 2 17.60 -4.89 17.01
N GLU A 3 17.43 -3.84 16.20
CA GLU A 3 16.10 -3.32 15.86
C GLU A 3 15.22 -4.47 15.35
N SER A 4 13.96 -4.50 15.78
CA SER A 4 12.97 -5.42 15.21
C SER A 4 12.93 -5.20 13.69
N PRO A 5 12.99 -6.27 12.88
CA PRO A 5 12.87 -6.14 11.43
C PRO A 5 11.47 -5.69 11.00
N ILE A 6 10.50 -5.65 11.94
CA ILE A 6 9.13 -5.21 11.69
C ILE A 6 8.80 -4.06 12.63
N SER A 7 8.29 -2.97 12.08
CA SER A 7 7.77 -1.82 12.82
C SER A 7 6.37 -1.50 12.32
N GLU A 8 5.48 -1.15 13.22
CA GLU A 8 4.12 -0.73 12.91
C GLU A 8 3.94 0.74 13.27
N TYR A 9 3.29 1.47 12.37
CA TYR A 9 2.97 2.88 12.53
C TYR A 9 1.47 3.06 12.31
N VAL A 10 0.83 3.84 13.18
CA VAL A 10 -0.60 4.16 13.07
C VAL A 10 -0.73 5.65 12.78
N ILE A 11 -1.15 5.98 11.57
CA ILE A 11 -1.34 7.37 11.11
C ILE A 11 -2.79 7.77 11.36
N LYS A 12 -3.02 8.98 11.90
CA LYS A 12 -4.35 9.56 12.14
C LYS A 12 -5.28 8.65 12.98
N ASP A 13 -4.74 7.82 13.87
CA ASP A 13 -5.43 6.88 14.78
C ASP A 13 -6.14 5.68 14.13
N HIS A 14 -6.10 5.51 12.81
CA HIS A 14 -6.85 4.42 12.14
C HIS A 14 -6.16 3.82 10.91
N ILE A 15 -5.01 4.35 10.51
CA ILE A 15 -4.34 3.92 9.27
C ILE A 15 -3.06 3.19 9.62
N ARG A 16 -3.05 1.89 9.31
CA ARG A 16 -1.94 1.02 9.65
C ARG A 16 -0.92 1.01 8.52
N VAL A 17 0.34 1.27 8.88
CA VAL A 17 1.50 1.07 8.02
C VAL A 17 2.46 0.10 8.69
N ILE A 18 2.70 -1.04 8.03
CA ILE A 18 3.69 -2.02 8.48
C ILE A 18 4.94 -1.83 7.64
N LEU A 19 6.05 -1.49 8.31
CA LEU A 19 7.39 -1.47 7.73
C LEU A 19 8.09 -2.78 8.05
N VAL A 20 8.51 -3.49 7.00
CA VAL A 20 9.37 -4.68 7.12
C VAL A 20 10.73 -4.37 6.51
N LYS A 21 11.77 -4.42 7.33
CA LYS A 21 13.17 -4.20 7.02
C LYS A 21 13.84 -5.56 6.71
N LEU A 22 13.96 -5.95 5.44
CA LEU A 22 14.56 -7.24 5.03
C LEU A 22 15.78 -7.04 4.14
N ASN A 23 16.97 -7.47 4.59
CA ASN A 23 18.22 -7.49 3.81
C ASN A 23 18.40 -6.19 2.97
N GLU A 24 18.20 -6.30 1.64
CA GLU A 24 18.40 -5.26 0.64
C GLU A 24 17.19 -4.35 0.38
N TYR A 25 16.04 -4.61 1.02
CA TYR A 25 14.79 -3.91 0.73
C TYR A 25 14.00 -3.53 1.99
N ASN A 26 13.25 -2.46 1.84
CA ASN A 26 12.18 -2.10 2.74
C ASN A 26 10.85 -2.48 2.08
N TYR A 27 9.95 -3.07 2.85
CA TYR A 27 8.58 -3.32 2.43
C TYR A 27 7.65 -2.46 3.26
N LEU A 28 6.76 -1.73 2.59
CA LEU A 28 5.69 -0.99 3.24
C LEU A 28 4.37 -1.66 2.86
N ILE A 29 3.58 -2.01 3.87
CA ILE A 29 2.21 -2.47 3.72
C ILE A 29 1.34 -1.35 4.29
N ILE A 30 0.63 -0.66 3.41
CA ILE A 30 -0.17 0.50 3.74
C ILE A 30 -1.63 0.14 3.51
N ASP A 31 -2.39 0.06 4.60
CA ASP A 31 -3.84 -0.10 4.49
C ASP A 31 -4.46 1.24 4.07
N LEU A 32 -5.29 1.19 3.04
CA LEU A 32 -6.00 2.36 2.53
C LEU A 32 -7.45 2.33 2.97
N PRO A 33 -8.08 3.51 3.13
CA PRO A 33 -9.53 3.57 3.21
C PRO A 33 -10.15 2.86 1.99
N ALA A 34 -11.15 2.02 2.24
CA ALA A 34 -11.77 1.24 1.19
C ALA A 34 -12.43 2.18 0.16
N LEU A 35 -11.87 2.24 -1.05
CA LEU A 35 -12.45 2.90 -2.22
C LEU A 35 -13.01 1.81 -3.16
N PRO A 36 -14.24 1.33 -2.91
CA PRO A 36 -14.78 0.13 -3.58
C PRO A 36 -14.93 0.28 -5.10
N TRP A 37 -14.99 1.51 -5.61
CA TRP A 37 -15.05 1.80 -7.04
C TRP A 37 -13.67 1.88 -7.73
N CYS A 38 -12.57 2.02 -6.98
CA CYS A 38 -11.32 2.51 -7.56
C CYS A 38 -10.47 1.48 -8.31
N PHE A 39 -10.47 0.22 -7.87
CA PHE A 39 -9.55 -0.78 -8.41
C PHE A 39 -10.31 -1.88 -9.15
N SER A 40 -9.95 -2.11 -10.41
CA SER A 40 -10.45 -3.21 -11.23
C SER A 40 -9.71 -4.52 -10.90
N GLU A 41 -10.46 -5.61 -10.87
CA GLU A 41 -10.00 -6.92 -10.41
C GLU A 41 -9.21 -7.63 -11.53
N SER A 42 -7.98 -8.06 -11.27
CA SER A 42 -7.12 -8.69 -12.29
C SER A 42 -6.82 -10.17 -12.05
N LYS A 43 -6.86 -10.64 -10.81
CA LYS A 43 -6.64 -12.05 -10.41
C LYS A 43 -7.45 -12.35 -9.15
N GLU A 44 -7.94 -13.58 -9.01
CA GLU A 44 -8.81 -14.00 -7.90
C GLU A 44 -8.21 -15.21 -7.14
N LEU A 45 -8.16 -15.14 -5.82
CA LEU A 45 -8.01 -16.30 -4.93
C LEU A 45 -9.21 -16.34 -3.98
N SER A 46 -9.92 -17.46 -3.91
CA SER A 46 -11.20 -17.54 -3.20
C SER A 46 -11.17 -18.56 -2.06
N VAL A 47 -11.65 -18.13 -0.89
CA VAL A 47 -11.87 -18.97 0.30
C VAL A 47 -13.28 -18.72 0.81
N GLY A 48 -14.20 -19.65 0.53
CA GLY A 48 -15.62 -19.49 0.84
C GLY A 48 -16.22 -18.26 0.16
N LYS A 49 -16.76 -17.32 0.96
CA LYS A 49 -17.37 -16.06 0.48
C LYS A 49 -16.38 -14.90 0.38
N ALA A 50 -15.15 -15.09 0.82
CA ALA A 50 -14.09 -14.10 0.75
C ALA A 50 -13.24 -14.36 -0.51
N LYS A 51 -12.97 -13.28 -1.26
CA LYS A 51 -12.08 -13.32 -2.42
C LYS A 51 -10.97 -12.30 -2.22
N LEU A 52 -9.73 -12.69 -2.51
CA LEU A 52 -8.63 -11.76 -2.69
C LEU A 52 -8.58 -11.37 -4.16
N PHE A 53 -8.50 -10.07 -4.41
CA PHE A 53 -8.24 -9.53 -5.73
C PHE A 53 -6.92 -8.77 -5.75
N TYR A 54 -6.26 -8.83 -6.90
CA TYR A 54 -5.06 -8.06 -7.19
C TYR A 54 -5.40 -6.98 -8.19
N ALA A 55 -4.80 -5.80 -8.01
CA ALA A 55 -4.85 -4.72 -8.97
C ALA A 55 -3.45 -4.14 -9.20
N LYS A 56 -3.27 -3.51 -10.35
CA LYS A 56 -2.04 -2.78 -10.66
C LYS A 56 -2.27 -1.29 -10.48
N LEU A 57 -1.37 -0.63 -9.77
CA LEU A 57 -1.27 0.81 -9.76
C LEU A 57 -0.06 1.22 -10.61
N SER A 58 -0.21 2.25 -11.43
CA SER A 58 0.87 2.71 -12.29
C SER A 58 2.08 3.13 -11.45
N ASN A 59 3.27 2.64 -11.80
CA ASN A 59 4.52 3.07 -11.15
C ASN A 59 4.72 4.59 -11.27
N SER A 60 4.24 5.23 -12.35
CA SER A 60 4.36 6.68 -12.51
C SER A 60 3.69 7.44 -11.37
N LEU A 61 2.49 7.02 -10.97
CA LEU A 61 1.73 7.64 -9.88
C LEU A 61 2.46 7.53 -8.54
N LEU A 62 3.13 6.39 -8.31
CA LEU A 62 3.86 6.10 -7.07
C LEU A 62 5.28 6.69 -7.05
N ASN A 63 5.91 6.83 -8.20
CA ASN A 63 7.22 7.45 -8.36
C ASN A 63 7.19 8.93 -7.98
N GLU A 64 6.05 9.61 -8.08
CA GLU A 64 5.93 10.97 -7.55
C GLU A 64 6.03 11.04 -6.02
N CYS A 65 5.71 9.94 -5.32
CA CYS A 65 5.80 9.87 -3.86
C CYS A 65 7.11 9.28 -3.35
N LEU A 66 7.68 8.32 -4.08
CA LEU A 66 8.85 7.55 -3.66
C LEU A 66 10.09 7.75 -4.56
N GLY A 67 9.96 8.50 -5.64
CA GLY A 67 11.03 8.72 -6.61
C GLY A 67 11.63 7.41 -7.13
N ASN A 68 12.94 7.42 -7.30
CA ASN A 68 13.72 6.27 -7.77
C ASN A 68 13.90 5.18 -6.69
N TYR A 69 13.38 5.38 -5.47
CA TYR A 69 13.44 4.36 -4.43
C TYR A 69 12.38 3.28 -4.60
N LEU A 70 11.31 3.53 -5.39
CA LEU A 70 10.30 2.51 -5.69
C LEU A 70 10.87 1.45 -6.63
N ILE A 71 10.80 0.19 -6.20
CA ILE A 71 11.23 -0.97 -7.00
C ILE A 71 10.02 -1.64 -7.63
N SER A 72 8.99 -1.91 -6.83
CA SER A 72 7.74 -2.50 -7.30
C SER A 72 6.59 -2.17 -6.37
N ASN A 73 5.37 -2.26 -6.90
CA ASN A 73 4.15 -2.11 -6.14
C ASN A 73 3.14 -3.22 -6.47
N GLU A 74 2.26 -3.50 -5.52
CA GLU A 74 1.10 -4.37 -5.69
C GLU A 74 -0.08 -3.81 -4.89
N VAL A 75 -1.27 -3.80 -5.48
CA VAL A 75 -2.52 -3.52 -4.76
C VAL A 75 -3.19 -4.85 -4.48
N VAL A 76 -3.48 -5.12 -3.21
CA VAL A 76 -4.22 -6.32 -2.78
C VAL A 76 -5.45 -5.88 -2.04
N GLY A 77 -6.61 -6.31 -2.52
CA GLY A 77 -7.87 -6.05 -1.85
C GLY A 77 -8.65 -7.32 -1.54
N THR A 78 -9.64 -7.18 -0.66
CA THR A 78 -10.54 -8.25 -0.26
C THR A 78 -11.98 -7.91 -0.61
N LEU A 79 -12.66 -8.85 -1.26
CA LEU A 79 -14.09 -8.84 -1.53
C LEU A 79 -14.79 -9.80 -0.58
N VAL A 80 -15.86 -9.36 0.05
CA VAL A 80 -16.73 -10.20 0.88
C VAL A 80 -18.15 -10.02 0.40
N ASN A 81 -18.77 -11.09 -0.10
CA ASN A 81 -20.11 -11.05 -0.71
C ASN A 81 -20.23 -10.02 -1.85
N GLY A 82 -19.20 -9.90 -2.69
CA GLY A 82 -19.17 -8.94 -3.80
C GLY A 82 -18.91 -7.48 -3.39
N VAL A 83 -18.68 -7.21 -2.11
CA VAL A 83 -18.35 -5.86 -1.61
C VAL A 83 -16.87 -5.77 -1.27
N LYS A 84 -16.16 -4.78 -1.82
CA LYS A 84 -14.75 -4.51 -1.45
C LYS A 84 -14.68 -3.96 -0.03
N ARG A 85 -13.91 -4.62 0.84
CA ARG A 85 -13.86 -4.31 2.28
C ARG A 85 -12.53 -3.74 2.74
N ALA A 86 -11.43 -4.24 2.20
CA ALA A 86 -10.08 -3.79 2.56
C ALA A 86 -9.23 -3.70 1.29
N ILE A 87 -8.40 -2.67 1.23
CA ILE A 87 -7.42 -2.48 0.17
C ILE A 87 -6.10 -2.12 0.84
N SER A 88 -5.04 -2.82 0.46
CA SER A 88 -3.68 -2.55 0.90
C SER A 88 -2.81 -2.29 -0.32
N ILE A 89 -1.90 -1.33 -0.19
CA ILE A 89 -0.80 -1.16 -1.13
C ILE A 89 0.46 -1.72 -0.50
N ARG A 90 1.12 -2.58 -1.25
CA ARG A 90 2.40 -3.19 -0.89
C ARG A 90 3.48 -2.58 -1.76
N LEU A 91 4.42 -1.90 -1.13
CA LEU A 91 5.53 -1.24 -1.81
C LEU A 91 6.82 -1.96 -1.44
N LYS A 92 7.61 -2.29 -2.45
CA LYS A 92 9.00 -2.68 -2.29
C LYS A 92 9.85 -1.47 -2.63
N VAL A 93 10.62 -0.99 -1.66
CA VAL A 93 11.47 0.19 -1.82
C VAL A 93 12.92 -0.12 -1.46
N SER A 94 13.84 0.61 -2.07
CA SER A 94 15.27 0.48 -1.85
C SER A 94 15.63 0.69 -0.38
N ARG A 95 16.61 -0.08 0.12
CA ARG A 95 17.17 0.09 1.46
C ARG A 95 17.90 1.41 1.68
N SER A 96 18.31 2.08 0.59
CA SER A 96 18.91 3.42 0.66
C SER A 96 17.94 4.50 1.14
N LEU A 97 16.62 4.26 1.09
CA LEU A 97 15.64 5.11 1.73
C LEU A 97 15.62 4.81 3.23
N THR A 98 16.06 5.79 4.04
CA THR A 98 15.86 5.73 5.49
C THR A 98 14.38 6.03 5.78
N ILE A 99 13.71 5.11 6.44
CA ILE A 99 12.28 5.19 6.72
C ILE A 99 12.09 5.31 8.22
N ASP A 100 11.66 6.49 8.64
CA ASP A 100 11.14 6.80 9.97
C ASP A 100 9.65 7.16 9.88
N GLU A 101 9.04 7.49 11.02
CA GLU A 101 7.63 7.85 11.13
C GLU A 101 7.24 9.03 10.23
N ARG A 102 8.06 10.09 10.19
CA ARG A 102 7.79 11.28 9.38
C ARG A 102 7.84 10.96 7.88
N VAL A 103 8.78 10.13 7.45
CA VAL A 103 8.86 9.67 6.06
C VAL A 103 7.62 8.84 5.71
N ILE A 104 7.17 7.98 6.63
CA ILE A 104 5.94 7.17 6.44
C ILE A 104 4.70 8.06 6.29
N GLU A 105 4.53 9.07 7.14
CA GLU A 105 3.42 10.02 7.03
C GLU A 105 3.42 10.75 5.69
N ASN A 106 4.58 11.24 5.24
CA ASN A 106 4.72 11.92 3.95
C ASN A 106 4.38 10.99 2.77
N ILE A 107 4.84 9.74 2.81
CA ILE A 107 4.49 8.73 1.81
C ILE A 107 2.99 8.52 1.80
N TYR A 108 2.37 8.28 2.96
CA TYR A 108 0.94 8.08 3.08
C TYR A 108 0.12 9.27 2.56
N ASP A 109 0.45 10.50 2.95
CA ASP A 109 -0.27 11.71 2.51
C ASP A 109 -0.12 11.96 1.00
N CYS A 110 1.05 11.66 0.43
CA CYS A 110 1.25 11.70 -1.02
C CYS A 110 0.39 10.64 -1.73
N LEU A 111 0.49 9.38 -1.29
CA LEU A 111 -0.24 8.27 -1.88
C LEU A 111 -1.75 8.48 -1.81
N SER A 112 -2.25 8.90 -0.66
CA SER A 112 -3.68 9.14 -0.46
C SER A 112 -4.23 10.18 -1.43
N ARG A 113 -3.54 11.32 -1.59
CA ARG A 113 -3.94 12.35 -2.57
C ARG A 113 -3.91 11.81 -3.99
N LYS A 114 -2.84 11.10 -4.36
CA LYS A 114 -2.68 10.56 -5.72
C LYS A 114 -3.73 9.51 -6.05
N ILE A 115 -4.04 8.64 -5.11
CA ILE A 115 -5.05 7.59 -5.26
C ILE A 115 -6.43 8.21 -5.33
N ILE A 116 -6.80 9.11 -4.41
CA ILE A 116 -8.11 9.80 -4.47
C ILE A 116 -8.30 10.48 -5.83
N ASN A 117 -7.29 11.20 -6.32
CA ASN A 117 -7.36 11.86 -7.62
C ASN A 117 -7.50 10.86 -8.78
N PHE A 118 -6.70 9.78 -8.77
CA PHE A 118 -6.84 8.69 -9.74
C PHE A 118 -8.24 8.07 -9.73
N CYS A 119 -8.79 7.77 -8.55
CA CYS A 119 -10.11 7.17 -8.40
C CYS A 119 -11.27 8.11 -8.74
N SER A 120 -11.05 9.43 -8.70
CA SER A 120 -12.08 10.46 -8.96
C SER A 120 -12.08 10.96 -10.40
N SER A 121 -11.05 10.61 -11.18
CA SER A 121 -10.87 11.04 -12.58
C SER A 121 -11.30 9.98 -13.60
N GLY A 122 -11.88 8.87 -13.13
CA GLY A 122 -12.29 7.72 -13.93
C GLY A 122 -13.80 7.56 -14.01
#